data_AF-F2NMT8-F1
#
_entry.id   AF-F2NMT8-F1
#
_cell.length_a   1.000
_cell.length_b   1.000
_cell.length_c   1.000
_cell.angle_alpha   90.00
_cell.angle_beta   90.00
_cell.angle_gamma   90.00
#
_symmetry.space_group_name_H-M   'P 1'
#
loop_
_entity.id
_entity.type
_entity.pdbx_description
1 polymer ?
#
loop_
_entity_poly.entity_id
_entity_poly.type
_entity_poly.pdbx_seq_one_letter_code
_entity_poly.pdbx_strand_id
1 'polypeptide(L)'
;MPHESTPPPTELDRALAEAERLIARIQQHPRWRTPAPTLEARQNRFYAKLRATHAVAESRARLARLAEGFELGACSAEEAVRASYVILSHLARLWLELEQPTPKTTEAERP
;
A
#
# COMPACT_ATOMS: atom_id res chain seq x y z
N MET A 1 39.99 -5.22 -12.29
CA MET A 1 38.85 -4.82 -11.42
C MET A 1 37.75 -5.85 -11.63
N PRO A 2 37.47 -6.76 -10.68
CA PRO A 2 36.28 -7.59 -10.79
C PRO A 2 35.07 -6.68 -10.60
N HIS A 3 34.20 -6.62 -11.60
CA HIS A 3 32.88 -5.99 -11.47
C HIS A 3 32.05 -6.85 -10.52
N GLU A 4 31.72 -6.31 -9.35
CA GLU A 4 30.67 -6.84 -8.48
C GLU A 4 29.39 -6.94 -9.31
N SER A 5 29.11 -8.14 -9.79
CA SER A 5 27.86 -8.45 -10.47
C SER A 5 26.84 -8.75 -9.39
N THR A 6 26.12 -7.71 -8.95
CA THR A 6 24.91 -7.88 -8.16
C THR A 6 24.00 -8.82 -8.95
N PRO A 7 23.56 -9.97 -8.39
CA PRO A 7 22.68 -10.87 -9.10
C PRO A 7 21.40 -10.12 -9.52
N PRO A 8 20.81 -10.46 -10.67
CA PRO A 8 19.58 -9.83 -11.11
C PRO A 8 18.49 -10.04 -10.04
N PRO A 9 17.73 -9.00 -9.65
CA PRO A 9 16.71 -9.14 -8.64
C PRO A 9 15.68 -10.17 -9.08
N THR A 10 15.37 -11.11 -8.19
CA THR A 10 14.33 -12.12 -8.39
C THR A 10 12.97 -11.43 -8.52
N GLU A 11 11.97 -12.10 -9.09
CA GLU A 11 10.61 -11.54 -9.17
C GLU A 11 10.05 -11.17 -7.78
N LEU A 12 10.43 -11.92 -6.75
CA LEU A 12 10.08 -11.63 -5.36
C LEU A 12 10.69 -10.30 -4.91
N ASP A 13 11.99 -10.08 -5.14
CA ASP A 13 12.67 -8.83 -4.76
C ASP A 13 12.02 -7.62 -5.43
N ARG A 14 11.62 -7.76 -6.70
CA ARG A 14 10.90 -6.70 -7.43
C ARG A 14 9.53 -6.43 -6.82
N ALA A 15 8.79 -7.47 -6.47
CA ALA A 15 7.47 -7.33 -5.88
C ALA A 15 7.53 -6.70 -4.47
N LEU A 16 8.51 -7.09 -3.65
CA LEU A 16 8.76 -6.50 -2.33
C LEU A 16 9.15 -5.02 -2.47
N ALA A 17 10.06 -4.69 -3.39
CA ALA A 17 10.48 -3.32 -3.65
C ALA A 17 9.34 -2.42 -4.14
N GLU A 18 8.49 -2.94 -5.03
CA GLU A 18 7.31 -2.21 -5.51
C GLU A 18 6.28 -2.01 -4.39
N ALA A 19 6.12 -2.98 -3.50
CA ALA A 19 5.21 -2.86 -2.37
C ALA A 19 5.67 -1.75 -1.39
N GLU A 20 6.96 -1.70 -1.07
CA GLU A 20 7.51 -0.62 -0.24
C GLU A 20 7.43 0.75 -0.94
N ARG A 21 7.66 0.81 -2.25
CA ARG A 21 7.46 2.04 -3.03
C ARG A 21 6.00 2.53 -2.93
N LEU A 22 5.03 1.64 -3.09
CA LEU A 22 3.62 1.99 -3.02
C LEU A 22 3.20 2.40 -1.61
N ILE A 23 3.72 1.73 -0.58
CA ILE A 23 3.56 2.13 0.83
C ILE A 23 4.06 3.56 1.05
N ALA A 24 5.27 3.88 0.57
CA ALA A 24 5.85 5.22 0.72
C ALA A 24 4.97 6.28 0.03
N ARG A 25 4.45 5.97 -1.17
CA ARG A 25 3.52 6.86 -1.88
C ARG A 25 2.22 7.08 -1.10
N ILE A 26 1.62 6.02 -0.54
CA ILE A 26 0.42 6.11 0.29
C ILE A 26 0.68 6.99 1.51
N GLN A 27 1.80 6.82 2.21
CA GLN A 27 2.15 7.62 3.39
C GLN A 27 2.38 9.10 3.06
N GLN A 28 2.91 9.39 1.87
CA GLN A 28 3.21 10.73 1.40
C GLN A 28 2.07 11.37 0.59
N HIS A 29 0.92 10.69 0.47
CA HIS A 29 -0.18 11.12 -0.39
C HIS A 29 -0.63 12.57 -0.06
N PRO A 30 -0.74 13.48 -1.05
CA PRO A 30 -1.05 14.89 -0.83
C PRO A 30 -2.33 15.14 -0.02
N ARG A 31 -3.35 14.29 -0.20
CA ARG A 31 -4.64 14.28 0.54
C ARG A 31 -4.49 14.36 2.07
N TRP A 32 -3.37 13.91 2.64
CA TRP A 32 -3.10 14.00 4.07
C TRP A 32 -2.74 15.41 4.54
N ARG A 33 -2.20 16.24 3.64
CA ARG A 33 -1.77 17.62 3.91
C ARG A 33 -2.74 18.65 3.33
N THR A 34 -3.56 18.27 2.35
CA THR A 34 -4.56 19.15 1.74
C THR A 34 -5.51 19.72 2.78
N PRO A 35 -5.62 21.06 2.95
CA PRO A 35 -6.56 21.68 3.87
C PRO A 35 -8.00 21.22 3.61
N ALA A 36 -8.74 20.92 4.67
CA ALA A 36 -10.13 20.50 4.60
C ALA A 36 -11.04 21.63 5.14
N PRO A 37 -11.92 22.22 4.30
CA PRO A 37 -12.66 23.43 4.64
C PRO A 37 -13.78 23.18 5.67
N THR A 38 -14.39 21.98 5.66
CA THR A 38 -15.50 21.63 6.56
C THR A 38 -15.07 20.65 7.66
N LEU A 39 -15.81 20.60 8.78
CA LEU A 39 -15.59 19.62 9.84
C LEU A 39 -15.73 18.18 9.31
N GLU A 40 -16.76 17.92 8.50
CA GLU A 40 -16.99 16.63 7.86
C GLU A 40 -15.81 16.21 6.97
N ALA A 41 -15.28 17.11 6.15
CA ALA A 41 -14.11 16.83 5.32
C ALA A 41 -12.86 16.53 6.17
N ARG A 42 -12.69 17.19 7.32
CA ARG A 42 -11.59 16.91 8.26
C ARG A 42 -11.74 15.53 8.89
N GLN A 43 -12.94 15.16 9.34
CA GLN A 43 -13.24 13.85 9.92
C GLN A 43 -13.03 12.74 8.88
N ASN A 44 -13.58 12.89 7.68
CA ASN A 44 -13.41 11.93 6.58
C ASN A 44 -11.92 11.74 6.24
N ARG A 45 -11.14 12.82 6.19
CA ARG A 45 -9.69 12.74 6.00
C ARG A 45 -8.99 12.02 7.15
N PHE A 46 -9.37 12.28 8.40
CA PHE A 46 -8.80 11.61 9.57
C PHE A 46 -9.05 10.11 9.55
N TYR A 47 -10.30 9.67 9.33
CA TYR A 47 -10.65 8.25 9.25
C TYR A 47 -10.00 7.56 8.05
N ALA A 48 -9.93 8.22 6.88
CA ALA A 48 -9.22 7.70 5.73
C ALA A 48 -7.72 7.50 6.03
N LYS A 49 -7.08 8.47 6.70
CA LYS A 49 -5.68 8.37 7.10
C LYS A 49 -5.46 7.24 8.11
N LEU A 50 -6.36 7.08 9.09
CA LEU A 50 -6.27 6.01 10.08
C LEU A 50 -6.36 4.63 9.42
N ARG A 51 -7.35 4.43 8.53
CA ARG A 51 -7.50 3.18 7.77
C ARG A 51 -6.28 2.88 6.90
N ALA A 52 -5.77 3.89 6.18
CA ALA A 52 -4.57 3.74 5.35
C ALA A 52 -3.35 3.38 6.19
N THR A 53 -3.18 4.00 7.37
CA THR A 53 -2.07 3.71 8.29
C THR A 53 -2.12 2.26 8.78
N HIS A 54 -3.31 1.78 9.18
CA HIS A 54 -3.49 0.40 9.60
C HIS A 54 -3.20 -0.59 8.47
N ALA A 55 -3.78 -0.37 7.29
CA ALA A 55 -3.57 -1.24 6.14
C ALA A 55 -2.09 -1.29 5.71
N VAL A 56 -1.38 -0.16 5.73
CA VAL A 56 0.06 -0.12 5.47
C VAL A 56 0.84 -0.93 6.51
N ALA A 57 0.54 -0.78 7.79
CA ALA A 57 1.22 -1.53 8.85
C ALA A 57 0.99 -3.05 8.70
N GLU A 58 -0.23 -3.45 8.38
CA GLU A 58 -0.59 -4.84 8.12
C GLU A 58 0.15 -5.39 6.88
N SER A 59 0.17 -4.65 5.78
CA SER A 59 0.92 -5.05 4.58
C SER A 59 2.41 -5.21 4.87
N ARG A 60 3.02 -4.29 5.63
CA ARG A 60 4.43 -4.41 6.05
C ARG A 60 4.69 -5.66 6.87
N ALA A 61 3.83 -5.94 7.85
CA ALA A 61 3.96 -7.16 8.65
C ALA A 61 3.83 -8.43 7.80
N ARG A 62 2.94 -8.44 6.80
CA ARG A 62 2.78 -9.55 5.86
C ARG A 62 4.01 -9.71 4.95
N LEU A 63 4.57 -8.61 4.42
CA LEU A 63 5.78 -8.64 3.61
C LEU A 63 6.98 -9.16 4.41
N ALA A 64 7.15 -8.69 5.65
CA ALA A 64 8.24 -9.15 6.51
C ALA A 64 8.16 -10.66 6.78
N ARG A 65 6.98 -11.16 7.15
CA ARG A 65 6.75 -12.60 7.34
C ARG A 65 6.98 -13.42 6.07
N LEU A 66 6.64 -12.84 4.92
CA LEU A 66 6.84 -13.50 3.63
C LEU A 66 8.33 -13.62 3.27
N ALA A 67 9.09 -12.54 3.46
CA ALA A 67 10.53 -12.53 3.23
C ALA A 67 11.23 -13.50 4.18
N GLU A 68 10.91 -13.45 5.48
CA GLU A 68 11.43 -14.37 6.49
C GLU A 68 11.07 -15.83 6.17
N GLY A 69 9.81 -16.10 5.82
CA GLY A 69 9.37 -17.44 5.45
C GLY A 69 10.07 -18.00 4.21
N PHE A 70 10.35 -17.14 3.23
CA PHE A 70 11.11 -17.53 2.04
C PHE A 70 12.58 -17.82 2.36
N GLU A 71 13.23 -16.95 3.15
CA GLU A 71 14.62 -17.15 3.60
C GLU A 71 14.80 -18.43 4.42
N LEU A 72 13.81 -18.77 5.25
CA LEU A 72 13.79 -20.00 6.05
C LEU A 72 13.39 -21.25 5.24
N GLY A 73 13.06 -21.11 3.95
CA GLY A 73 12.62 -22.21 3.10
C GLY A 73 11.23 -22.76 3.44
N ALA A 74 10.41 -21.99 4.16
CA ALA A 74 9.05 -22.36 4.54
C ALA A 74 8.03 -22.24 3.40
N CYS A 75 8.39 -21.56 2.31
CA CYS A 75 7.60 -21.51 1.08
C CYS A 75 8.51 -21.49 -0.17
N SER A 76 7.96 -21.94 -1.30
CA SER A 76 8.63 -21.87 -2.59
C SER A 76 8.67 -20.44 -3.15
N ALA A 77 9.58 -20.20 -4.10
CA ALA A 77 9.66 -18.90 -4.78
C ALA A 77 8.34 -18.52 -5.48
N GLU A 78 7.63 -19.48 -6.06
CA GLU A 78 6.35 -19.23 -6.73
C GLU A 78 5.26 -18.81 -5.73
N GLU A 79 5.17 -19.49 -4.58
CA GLU A 79 4.25 -19.13 -3.50
C GLU A 79 4.57 -17.75 -2.93
N ALA A 80 5.87 -17.45 -2.76
CA ALA A 80 6.33 -16.16 -2.29
C ALA A 80 5.92 -15.03 -3.25
N VAL A 81 6.19 -15.21 -4.54
CA VAL A 81 5.79 -14.26 -5.59
C VAL A 81 4.27 -14.08 -5.60
N ARG A 82 3.48 -15.15 -5.57
CA ARG A 82 2.01 -15.08 -5.56
C ARG A 82 1.49 -14.31 -4.35
N ALA A 83 2.02 -14.59 -3.16
CA ALA A 83 1.64 -13.88 -1.93
C ALA A 83 2.02 -12.40 -1.98
N SER A 84 3.18 -12.06 -2.56
CA SER A 84 3.60 -10.67 -2.74
C SER A 84 2.66 -9.89 -3.67
N TYR A 85 2.16 -10.51 -4.75
CA TYR A 85 1.17 -9.90 -5.64
C TYR A 85 -0.19 -9.65 -4.97
N VAL A 86 -0.60 -10.50 -4.03
CA VAL A 86 -1.81 -10.27 -3.24
C VAL A 86 -1.64 -9.02 -2.37
N ILE A 87 -0.49 -8.86 -1.71
CA ILE A 87 -0.19 -7.68 -0.89
C ILE A 87 -0.14 -6.42 -1.76
N LEU A 88 0.51 -6.49 -2.93
CA LEU A 88 0.55 -5.41 -3.91
C LEU A 88 -0.85 -5.00 -4.37
N SER A 89 -1.72 -5.97 -4.65
CA SER A 89 -3.10 -5.71 -5.07
C SER A 89 -3.91 -4.98 -3.99
N HIS A 90 -3.74 -5.36 -2.72
CA HIS A 90 -4.37 -4.65 -1.60
C HIS A 90 -3.86 -3.21 -1.47
N LEU A 91 -2.55 -3.00 -1.59
CA LEU A 91 -1.96 -1.65 -1.56
C LEU A 91 -2.41 -0.81 -2.77
N ALA A 92 -2.52 -1.41 -3.96
CA ALA A 92 -2.99 -0.73 -5.17
C ALA A 92 -4.45 -0.32 -5.04
N ARG A 93 -5.30 -1.17 -4.47
CA ARG A 93 -6.70 -0.83 -4.17
C ARG A 93 -6.79 0.33 -3.19
N LEU A 94 -6.01 0.29 -2.11
CA LEU A 94 -5.94 1.41 -1.16
C LEU A 94 -5.51 2.71 -1.85
N TRP A 95 -4.49 2.66 -2.72
CA TRP A 95 -4.06 3.81 -3.50
C TRP A 95 -5.19 4.38 -4.38
N LEU A 96 -5.90 3.52 -5.10
CA LEU A 96 -7.05 3.94 -5.93
C LEU A 96 -8.16 4.59 -5.10
N GLU A 97 -8.46 4.05 -3.91
CA GLU A 97 -9.44 4.65 -2.99
C GLU A 97 -9.01 6.04 -2.51
N LEU A 98 -7.71 6.32 -2.40
CA LEU A 98 -7.18 7.63 -2.04
C LEU A 98 -7.25 8.65 -3.18
N GLU A 99 -7.08 8.19 -4.41
CA GLU A 99 -7.19 9.01 -5.63
C GLU A 99 -8.64 9.33 -5.99
N GLN A 100 -9.60 8.49 -5.56
CA GLN A 100 -11.01 8.75 -5.85
C GLN A 100 -11.51 10.02 -5.13
N PRO A 101 -12.18 10.93 -5.85
CA PRO A 101 -12.82 12.08 -5.24
C PRO A 101 -13.88 11.57 -4.27
N THR A 102 -13.90 12.14 -3.05
CA THR A 102 -14.97 11.87 -2.10
C THR A 102 -16.30 12.14 -2.80
N PRO A 103 -17.25 11.17 -2.84
CA PRO A 103 -18.52 11.39 -3.52
C PRO A 103 -19.15 12.64 -2.94
N LYS A 104 -19.52 13.59 -3.82
CA LYS A 104 -20.40 14.68 -3.42
C LYS A 104 -21.68 13.99 -3.00
N THR A 105 -22.03 14.08 -1.72
CA THR A 105 -23.39 13.80 -1.27
C THR A 105 -24.26 14.77 -2.06
N THR A 106 -24.86 14.31 -3.15
CA THR A 106 -25.92 15.03 -3.82
C THR A 106 -26.98 15.24 -2.75
N GLU A 107 -27.23 16.51 -2.41
CA GLU A 107 -28.44 16.90 -1.69
C GLU A 107 -29.62 16.40 -2.52
N ALA A 108 -30.08 15.18 -2.21
CA ALA A 108 -31.38 14.70 -2.63
C ALA A 108 -32.41 15.48 -1.78
N GLU A 109 -32.76 16.65 -2.30
CA GLU A 109 -34.12 17.14 -2.44
C GLU A 109 -35.08 16.69 -1.32
N ARG A 110 -35.28 17.58 -0.34
CA ARG A 110 -36.41 17.50 0.59
C ARG A 110 -37.73 17.67 -0.16
N PRO A 111 -38.72 16.78 0.02
CA PRO A 111 -40.12 17.19 0.02
C PRO A 111 -40.49 17.89 1.33
#